data_AF-A0AAD2FS30-F1
#
_entry.id   AF-A0AAD2FS30-F1
#
_cell.length_a   1.000
_cell.length_b   1.000
_cell.length_c   1.000
_cell.angle_alpha   90.00
_cell.angle_beta   90.00
_cell.angle_gamma   90.00
#
_symmetry.space_group_name_H-M   'P 1'
#
loop_
_entity.id
_entity.type
_entity.pdbx_description
1 polymer ?
#
loop_
_entity_poly.entity_id
_entity_poly.type
_entity_poly.pdbx_seq_one_letter_code
_entity_poly.pdbx_strand_id
1 'polypeptide(L)'
;MRYMHSTKKWHLTLSADNLRVMKWYVDASFAVHPDFKSHTGGVMTMGGGGMQAMSKKQKLNSRSTTHAELIGVDDAITQVLWTRMFMEEQGYPIEKNILYQDNMSSILLKKNGRSSAGKRSRALNIRYFFVTDQVEKGNLTIEHMPTDDMWGDYMTKPLQGEKFRKFWALIQGDQED
;
A
#
# COMPACT_ATOMS: atom_id res chain seq x y z
N MET A 1 -4.90 31.21 -8.79
CA MET A 1 -5.94 30.15 -8.79
C MET A 1 -5.97 29.33 -10.09
N ARG A 2 -4.81 28.93 -10.65
CA ARG A 2 -4.76 28.21 -11.93
C ARG A 2 -5.18 26.74 -11.79
N TYR A 3 -4.66 26.05 -10.77
CA TYR A 3 -4.97 24.63 -10.49
C TYR A 3 -6.48 24.41 -10.27
N MET A 4 -7.09 25.11 -9.31
CA MET A 4 -8.53 24.99 -9.05
C MET A 4 -9.39 25.29 -10.29
N HIS A 5 -8.94 26.19 -11.19
CA HIS A 5 -9.68 26.48 -12.40
C HIS A 5 -9.55 25.38 -13.46
N SER A 6 -8.37 24.76 -13.58
CA SER A 6 -8.13 23.65 -14.50
C SER A 6 -8.71 22.32 -14.03
N THR A 7 -8.92 22.14 -12.72
CA THR A 7 -9.39 20.87 -12.13
C THR A 7 -10.86 20.92 -11.68
N LYS A 8 -11.65 21.91 -12.13
CA LYS A 8 -13.06 22.06 -11.71
C LYS A 8 -13.94 20.85 -12.00
N LYS A 9 -13.60 20.09 -13.04
CA LYS A 9 -14.34 18.89 -13.49
C LYS A 9 -13.76 17.60 -12.92
N TRP A 10 -12.65 17.66 -12.19
CA TRP A 10 -12.04 16.46 -11.63
C TRP A 10 -12.87 15.99 -10.44
N HIS A 11 -13.27 14.74 -10.48
CA HIS A 11 -14.01 14.08 -9.41
C HIS A 11 -13.46 12.68 -9.17
N LEU A 12 -13.61 12.21 -7.92
CA LEU A 12 -13.34 10.83 -7.56
C LEU A 12 -14.59 10.01 -7.83
N THR A 13 -14.49 9.07 -8.76
CA THR A 13 -15.51 8.06 -9.04
C THR A 13 -15.09 6.76 -8.37
N LEU A 14 -15.95 6.24 -7.49
CA LEU A 14 -15.72 4.95 -6.84
C LEU A 14 -16.62 3.89 -7.47
N SER A 15 -16.03 2.78 -7.86
CA SER A 15 -16.74 1.58 -8.29
C SER A 15 -16.13 0.36 -7.60
N ALA A 16 -16.93 -0.68 -7.41
CA ALA A 16 -16.48 -1.93 -6.84
C ALA A 16 -16.80 -3.07 -7.80
N ASP A 17 -15.78 -3.83 -8.19
CA ASP A 17 -15.97 -5.06 -8.97
C ASP A 17 -16.60 -6.13 -8.08
N ASN A 18 -16.14 -6.19 -6.83
CA ASN A 18 -16.65 -7.08 -5.79
C ASN A 18 -16.36 -6.49 -4.40
N LEU A 19 -17.41 -6.14 -3.65
CA LEU A 19 -17.32 -5.57 -2.30
C LEU A 19 -16.68 -6.52 -1.26
N ARG A 20 -16.46 -7.79 -1.61
CA ARG A 20 -15.81 -8.80 -0.78
C ARG A 20 -14.32 -8.98 -1.07
N VAL A 21 -13.79 -8.24 -2.04
CA VAL A 21 -12.37 -8.27 -2.44
C VAL A 21 -11.75 -6.91 -2.23
N MET A 22 -10.91 -6.81 -1.21
CA MET A 22 -10.14 -5.61 -0.90
C MET A 22 -8.74 -5.71 -1.48
N LYS A 23 -8.29 -4.65 -2.15
CA LYS A 23 -6.96 -4.55 -2.75
C LYS A 23 -6.23 -3.35 -2.17
N TRP A 24 -5.08 -3.60 -1.55
CA TRP A 24 -4.18 -2.59 -1.02
C TRP A 24 -2.90 -2.56 -1.84
N TYR A 25 -2.48 -1.39 -2.27
CA TYR A 25 -1.23 -1.16 -2.99
C TYR A 25 -0.32 -0.36 -2.08
N VAL A 26 0.68 -0.99 -1.48
CA VAL A 26 1.58 -0.34 -0.52
C VAL A 26 2.99 -0.33 -1.11
N ASP A 27 3.63 0.83 -1.08
CA ASP A 27 5.00 1.06 -1.56
C ASP A 27 5.80 1.87 -0.53
N ALA A 28 7.12 1.79 -0.58
CA ALA A 28 8.00 2.66 0.19
C ALA A 28 9.19 3.20 -0.62
N SER A 29 9.27 4.53 -0.73
CA SER A 29 10.43 5.21 -1.31
C SER A 29 11.54 5.41 -0.27
N PHE A 30 12.70 4.79 -0.51
CA PHE A 30 13.82 4.75 0.41
C PHE A 30 14.59 6.08 0.50
N ALA A 31 14.80 6.56 1.73
CA ALA A 31 15.68 7.69 2.05
C ALA A 31 15.45 9.00 1.25
N VAL A 32 14.21 9.28 0.86
CA VAL A 32 13.84 10.42 0.00
C VAL A 32 13.71 11.75 0.74
N HIS A 33 13.74 11.75 2.08
CA HIS A 33 13.64 12.96 2.89
C HIS A 33 15.04 13.52 3.27
N PRO A 34 15.17 14.82 3.59
CA PRO A 34 16.46 15.42 3.97
C PRO A 34 17.15 14.78 5.19
N ASP A 35 16.40 14.14 6.08
CA ASP A 35 16.90 13.39 7.24
C ASP A 35 17.12 11.89 6.94
N PHE A 36 17.15 11.52 5.65
CA PHE A 36 17.28 10.16 5.12
C PHE A 36 16.18 9.19 5.58
N LYS A 37 15.06 9.71 6.07
CA LYS A 37 13.86 8.89 6.30
C LYS A 37 13.24 8.50 4.97
N SER A 38 12.63 7.33 4.95
CA SER A 38 11.86 6.85 3.81
C SER A 38 10.44 7.40 3.83
N HIS A 39 9.70 7.20 2.74
CA HIS A 39 8.31 7.61 2.59
C HIS A 39 7.43 6.40 2.27
N THR A 40 6.38 6.17 3.05
CA THR A 40 5.37 5.12 2.83
C THR A 40 4.17 5.69 2.11
N GLY A 41 3.67 4.98 1.12
CA GLY A 41 2.46 5.32 0.39
C GLY A 41 1.57 4.10 0.25
N GLY A 42 0.27 4.33 0.25
CA GLY A 42 -0.72 3.27 0.20
C GLY A 42 -2.01 3.73 -0.45
N VAL A 43 -2.64 2.86 -1.23
CA VAL A 43 -3.99 3.07 -1.79
C VAL A 43 -4.80 1.80 -1.60
N MET A 44 -6.07 1.94 -1.20
CA MET A 44 -7.04 0.85 -1.16
C MET A 44 -8.15 1.07 -2.16
N THR A 45 -8.54 -0.01 -2.82
CA THR A 45 -9.71 -0.06 -3.71
C THR A 45 -10.42 -1.43 -3.62
N MET A 46 -11.68 -1.46 -4.05
CA MET A 46 -12.46 -2.67 -4.31
C MET A 46 -12.83 -2.80 -5.80
N GLY A 47 -12.30 -1.91 -6.66
CA GLY A 47 -12.62 -1.80 -8.08
C GLY A 47 -11.96 -0.58 -8.69
N GLY A 48 -12.76 0.37 -9.18
CA GLY A 48 -12.31 1.65 -9.71
C GLY A 48 -12.20 2.72 -8.62
N GLY A 49 -11.14 3.52 -8.70
CA GLY A 49 -10.88 4.62 -7.78
C GLY A 49 -10.25 4.19 -6.46
N GLY A 50 -9.47 5.09 -5.87
CA GLY A 50 -8.84 4.90 -4.56
C GLY A 50 -9.79 5.31 -3.44
N MET A 51 -10.43 4.33 -2.80
CA MET A 51 -11.38 4.58 -1.70
C MET A 51 -10.68 5.08 -0.44
N GLN A 52 -9.47 4.61 -0.17
CA GLN A 52 -8.62 5.13 0.90
C GLN A 52 -7.19 5.30 0.39
N ALA A 53 -6.50 6.31 0.91
CA ALA A 53 -5.11 6.56 0.58
C ALA A 53 -4.32 7.02 1.81
N MET A 54 -3.02 6.74 1.80
CA MET A 54 -2.07 7.21 2.78
C MET A 54 -0.77 7.63 2.10
N SER A 55 -0.19 8.73 2.58
CA SER A 55 1.13 9.23 2.16
C SER A 55 1.80 9.78 3.42
N LYS A 56 2.87 9.12 3.86
CA LYS A 56 3.45 9.36 5.18
C LYS A 56 4.95 9.16 5.19
N LYS A 57 5.66 10.14 5.76
CA LYS A 57 7.07 10.02 6.12
C LYS A 57 7.25 8.96 7.23
N GLN A 58 8.12 7.98 7.00
CA GLN A 58 8.41 6.94 8.00
C GLN A 58 9.03 7.57 9.24
N LYS A 59 8.62 7.11 10.43
CA LYS A 59 9.18 7.64 11.69
C LYS A 59 10.60 7.16 11.93
N LEU A 60 10.88 5.91 11.56
CA LEU A 60 12.15 5.21 11.73
C LEU A 60 13.03 5.36 10.49
N ASN A 61 14.33 5.52 10.69
CA ASN A 61 15.29 5.38 9.60
C ASN A 61 15.43 3.91 9.22
N SER A 62 15.40 3.65 7.92
CA SER A 62 15.66 2.33 7.35
C SER A 62 17.09 2.27 6.83
N ARG A 63 17.67 1.06 6.79
CA ARG A 63 19.06 0.84 6.32
C ARG A 63 19.13 0.23 4.93
N SER A 64 17.99 -0.06 4.32
CA SER A 64 17.85 -0.64 2.99
C SER A 64 16.43 -0.41 2.48
N THR A 65 16.24 -0.50 1.17
CA THR A 65 14.92 -0.50 0.51
C THR A 65 14.00 -1.56 1.10
N THR A 66 14.50 -2.78 1.30
CA THR A 66 13.75 -3.88 1.93
C THR A 66 13.26 -3.55 3.35
N HIS A 67 14.06 -2.84 4.14
CA HIS A 67 13.62 -2.39 5.47
C HIS A 67 12.55 -1.29 5.36
N ALA A 68 12.68 -0.37 4.39
CA ALA A 68 11.67 0.64 4.14
C ALA A 68 10.33 0.00 3.74
N GLU A 69 10.34 -1.00 2.86
CA GLU A 69 9.16 -1.76 2.44
C GLU A 69 8.47 -2.50 3.59
N LEU A 70 9.27 -3.09 4.48
CA LEU A 70 8.74 -3.74 5.68
C LEU A 70 8.08 -2.72 6.62
N ILE A 71 8.71 -1.57 6.83
CA ILE A 71 8.15 -0.48 7.64
C ILE A 71 6.88 0.07 6.98
N GLY A 72 6.85 0.19 5.64
CA GLY A 72 5.70 0.69 4.91
C GLY A 72 4.47 -0.21 5.06
N VAL A 73 4.65 -1.52 4.95
CA VAL A 73 3.56 -2.47 5.22
C VAL A 73 3.13 -2.43 6.68
N ASP A 74 4.04 -2.32 7.64
CA ASP A 74 3.67 -2.16 9.05
C ASP A 74 2.93 -0.84 9.33
N ASP A 75 3.27 0.24 8.64
CA ASP A 75 2.53 1.51 8.72
C ASP A 75 1.09 1.38 8.18
N ALA A 76 0.86 0.52 7.19
CA ALA A 76 -0.44 0.31 6.54
C ALA A 76 -1.29 -0.80 7.20
N ILE A 77 -0.65 -1.79 7.85
CA ILE A 77 -1.30 -3.04 8.30
C ILE A 77 -2.50 -2.80 9.21
N THR A 78 -2.43 -1.81 10.09
CA THR A 78 -3.54 -1.48 11.00
C THR A 78 -4.76 -1.03 10.22
N GLN A 79 -4.58 -0.23 9.16
CA GLN A 79 -5.67 0.26 8.32
C GLN A 79 -6.23 -0.86 7.43
N VAL A 80 -5.36 -1.76 6.94
CA VAL A 80 -5.73 -2.96 6.19
C VAL A 80 -6.67 -3.85 7.01
N LEU A 81 -6.29 -4.16 8.25
CA LEU A 81 -7.08 -5.00 9.15
C LEU A 81 -8.34 -4.30 9.61
N TRP A 82 -8.24 -3.03 10.00
CA TRP A 82 -9.39 -2.24 10.45
C TRP A 82 -10.46 -2.15 9.37
N THR A 83 -10.06 -1.91 8.12
CA THR A 83 -11.04 -1.78 7.04
C THR A 83 -11.72 -3.10 6.72
N ARG A 84 -11.01 -4.23 6.84
CA ARG A 84 -11.63 -5.56 6.74
C ARG A 84 -12.72 -5.73 7.80
N MET A 85 -12.36 -5.51 9.07
CA MET A 85 -13.31 -5.65 10.19
C MET A 85 -14.51 -4.71 10.02
N PHE A 86 -14.26 -3.47 9.61
CA PHE A 86 -15.30 -2.50 9.33
C PHE A 86 -16.29 -3.01 8.27
N MET A 87 -15.79 -3.54 7.15
CA MET A 87 -16.65 -4.07 6.09
C MET A 87 -17.44 -5.30 6.53
N GLU A 88 -16.83 -6.19 7.31
CA GLU A 88 -17.50 -7.37 7.87
C GLU A 88 -18.65 -6.96 8.80
N GLU A 89 -18.45 -5.95 9.66
CA GLU A 89 -19.49 -5.37 10.53
C GLU A 89 -20.61 -4.67 9.73
N GLN A 90 -20.33 -4.19 8.51
CA GLN A 90 -21.37 -3.66 7.62
C GLN A 90 -22.17 -4.75 6.89
N GLY A 91 -21.89 -6.04 7.14
CA GLY A 91 -22.55 -7.17 6.49
C GLY A 91 -21.92 -7.61 5.17
N TYR A 92 -20.71 -7.14 4.86
CA TYR A 92 -19.93 -7.56 3.68
C TYR A 92 -18.79 -8.48 4.12
N PRO A 93 -18.99 -9.81 4.15
CA PRO A 93 -17.93 -10.73 4.53
C PRO A 93 -16.78 -10.66 3.51
N ILE A 94 -15.57 -10.34 3.98
CA ILE A 94 -14.41 -10.17 3.12
C ILE A 94 -13.79 -11.54 2.81
N GLU A 95 -13.86 -11.93 1.55
CA GLU A 95 -13.31 -13.19 1.03
C GLU A 95 -11.81 -13.07 0.75
N LYS A 96 -11.37 -11.91 0.23
CA LYS A 96 -9.96 -11.65 -0.06
C LYS A 96 -9.58 -10.25 0.41
N ASN A 97 -8.47 -10.17 1.13
CA ASN A 97 -7.83 -8.92 1.52
C ASN A 97 -6.38 -8.96 1.05
N ILE A 98 -6.14 -8.43 -0.14
CA ILE A 98 -4.89 -8.59 -0.86
C ILE A 98 -4.03 -7.35 -0.64
N LEU A 99 -2.79 -7.55 -0.19
CA LEU A 99 -1.77 -6.51 -0.09
C LEU A 99 -0.73 -6.73 -1.19
N TYR A 100 -0.72 -5.84 -2.17
CA TYR A 100 0.22 -5.80 -3.27
C TYR A 100 1.51 -5.08 -2.89
N GLN A 101 2.64 -5.69 -3.27
CA GLN A 101 4.00 -5.18 -3.13
C GLN A 101 4.80 -5.51 -4.40
N ASP A 102 5.77 -4.67 -4.77
CA ASP A 102 6.61 -4.88 -5.97
C ASP A 102 7.96 -5.53 -5.62
N ASN A 103 8.38 -5.41 -4.37
CA ASN A 103 9.64 -5.97 -3.91
C ASN A 103 9.52 -7.44 -3.51
N MET A 104 9.88 -8.35 -4.43
CA MET A 104 9.93 -9.79 -4.17
C MET A 104 10.79 -10.18 -2.95
N SER A 105 11.87 -9.45 -2.66
CA SER A 105 12.65 -9.71 -1.45
C SER A 105 11.82 -9.40 -0.20
N SER A 106 11.10 -8.28 -0.17
CA SER A 106 10.18 -7.92 0.92
C SER A 106 9.08 -8.97 1.10
N ILE A 107 8.54 -9.50 0.01
CA ILE A 107 7.50 -10.54 0.01
C ILE A 107 8.06 -11.87 0.55
N LEU A 108 9.18 -12.34 0.01
CA LEU A 108 9.82 -13.59 0.45
C LEU A 108 10.21 -13.51 1.90
N LEU A 109 10.66 -12.33 2.34
CA LEU A 109 10.82 -12.08 3.76
C LEU A 109 9.49 -12.34 4.46
N LYS A 110 8.44 -11.56 4.24
CA LYS A 110 7.19 -11.68 5.02
C LYS A 110 6.58 -13.10 5.00
N LYS A 111 6.82 -13.89 3.93
CA LYS A 111 6.36 -15.29 3.80
C LYS A 111 7.22 -16.32 4.53
N ASN A 112 8.52 -16.13 4.67
CA ASN A 112 9.45 -17.16 5.16
C ASN A 112 9.64 -17.17 6.69
N GLY A 113 8.83 -16.42 7.45
CA GLY A 113 8.78 -16.48 8.91
C GLY A 113 10.14 -16.43 9.62
N ARG A 114 10.32 -17.21 10.68
CA ARG A 114 11.51 -17.17 11.56
C ARG A 114 12.82 -17.47 10.83
N SER A 115 12.78 -18.19 9.72
CA SER A 115 13.95 -18.56 8.90
C SER A 115 14.67 -17.36 8.29
N SER A 116 13.99 -16.22 8.16
CA SER A 116 14.61 -14.98 7.68
C SER A 116 15.16 -14.10 8.81
N ALA A 117 14.92 -14.41 10.08
CA ALA A 117 15.29 -13.59 11.23
C ALA A 117 16.80 -13.72 11.55
N GLY A 118 17.66 -13.24 10.65
CA GLY A 118 19.11 -13.14 10.86
C GLY A 118 19.53 -12.01 11.82
N LYS A 119 20.68 -11.36 11.56
CA LYS A 119 21.26 -10.23 12.34
C LYS A 119 20.46 -8.91 12.24
N ARG A 120 19.14 -8.94 12.30
CA ARG A 120 18.27 -7.75 12.25
C ARG A 120 18.05 -7.18 13.65
N SER A 121 17.68 -5.91 13.71
CA SER A 121 17.26 -5.30 14.98
C SER A 121 15.97 -5.96 15.46
N ARG A 122 15.82 -6.08 16.79
CA ARG A 122 14.59 -6.59 17.44
C ARG A 122 13.34 -5.85 16.95
N ALA A 123 13.44 -4.54 16.72
CA ALA A 123 12.34 -3.71 16.24
C ALA A 123 11.84 -4.13 14.84
N LEU A 124 12.73 -4.49 13.92
CA LEU A 124 12.35 -4.99 12.60
C LEU A 124 11.72 -6.38 12.68
N ASN A 125 12.26 -7.25 13.55
CA ASN A 125 11.70 -8.59 13.76
C ASN A 125 10.26 -8.53 14.28
N ILE A 126 9.93 -7.60 15.18
CA ILE A 126 8.55 -7.45 15.70
C ILE A 126 7.57 -7.15 14.56
N ARG A 127 7.87 -6.16 13.71
CA ARG A 127 7.02 -5.77 12.56
C ARG A 127 6.82 -6.93 11.61
N TYR A 128 7.93 -7.60 11.30
CA TYR A 128 7.95 -8.76 10.46
C TYR A 128 7.06 -9.90 10.99
N PHE A 129 7.25 -10.31 12.25
CA PHE A 129 6.46 -11.39 12.84
C PHE A 129 4.99 -11.02 12.95
N PHE A 130 4.67 -9.76 13.22
CA PHE A 130 3.29 -9.30 13.22
C PHE A 130 2.65 -9.48 11.84
N VAL A 131 3.29 -9.00 10.77
CA VAL A 131 2.75 -9.17 9.41
C VAL A 131 2.60 -10.64 9.03
N THR A 132 3.60 -11.48 9.34
CA THR A 132 3.53 -12.93 9.07
C THR A 132 2.37 -13.60 9.83
N ASP A 133 2.19 -13.29 11.12
CA ASP A 133 1.09 -13.82 11.93
C ASP A 133 -0.29 -13.46 11.35
N GLN A 134 -0.44 -12.24 10.82
CA GLN A 134 -1.70 -11.84 10.18
C GLN A 134 -1.95 -12.56 8.84
N VAL A 135 -0.90 -12.88 8.10
CA VAL A 135 -1.01 -13.71 6.88
C VAL A 135 -1.35 -15.15 7.23
N GLU A 136 -0.71 -15.72 8.25
CA GLU A 136 -0.99 -17.09 8.73
C GLU A 136 -2.42 -17.26 9.28
N LYS A 137 -2.95 -16.23 9.92
CA LYS A 137 -4.36 -16.18 10.37
C LYS A 137 -5.37 -16.03 9.23
N GLY A 138 -4.91 -15.78 7.99
CA GLY A 138 -5.78 -15.55 6.84
C GLY A 138 -6.43 -14.16 6.81
N ASN A 139 -5.95 -13.22 7.63
CA ASN A 139 -6.52 -11.86 7.66
C ASN A 139 -6.20 -11.05 6.39
N LEU A 140 -5.05 -11.36 5.76
CA LEU A 140 -4.66 -10.84 4.45
C LEU A 140 -3.74 -11.81 3.70
N THR A 141 -3.59 -11.60 2.40
CA THR A 141 -2.58 -12.24 1.55
C THR A 141 -1.62 -11.19 1.00
N ILE A 142 -0.36 -11.58 0.76
CA ILE A 142 0.64 -10.70 0.14
C ILE A 142 0.97 -11.23 -1.25
N GLU A 143 0.74 -10.38 -2.25
CA GLU A 143 0.91 -10.70 -3.66
C GLU A 143 1.88 -9.73 -4.33
N HIS A 144 2.58 -10.23 -5.35
CA HIS A 144 3.48 -9.41 -6.14
C HIS A 144 2.69 -8.61 -7.18
N MET A 145 3.04 -7.33 -7.34
CA MET A 145 2.51 -6.46 -8.38
C MET A 145 3.68 -5.71 -9.04
N PRO A 146 3.81 -5.69 -10.37
CA PRO A 146 4.85 -4.90 -11.04
C PRO A 146 4.80 -3.42 -10.63
N THR A 147 5.96 -2.77 -10.54
CA THR A 147 6.08 -1.36 -10.14
C THR A 147 5.28 -0.41 -11.05
N ASP A 148 5.06 -0.76 -12.33
CA ASP A 148 4.28 0.07 -13.24
C ASP A 148 2.77 0.00 -13.01
N ASP A 149 2.31 -0.96 -12.22
CA ASP A 149 0.92 -1.12 -11.79
C ASP A 149 0.77 -0.92 -10.27
N MET A 150 1.83 -0.47 -9.59
CA MET A 150 1.81 -0.20 -8.16
C MET A 150 1.19 1.17 -7.87
N TRP A 151 -0.11 1.23 -7.56
CA TRP A 151 -0.78 2.51 -7.28
C TRP A 151 -0.18 3.26 -6.08
N GLY A 152 0.46 2.52 -5.16
CA GLY A 152 1.20 3.07 -4.03
C GLY A 152 2.30 4.05 -4.46
N ASP A 153 2.87 3.91 -5.65
CA ASP A 153 3.88 4.81 -6.22
C ASP A 153 3.39 6.26 -6.27
N TYR A 154 2.10 6.47 -6.54
CA TYR A 154 1.51 7.81 -6.59
C TYR A 154 1.59 8.52 -5.24
N MET A 155 1.56 7.76 -4.15
CA MET A 155 1.59 8.29 -2.79
C MET A 155 3.02 8.36 -2.21
N THR A 156 4.01 7.70 -2.83
CA THR A 156 5.41 7.69 -2.37
C THR A 156 6.34 8.59 -3.17
N LYS A 157 6.09 8.74 -4.48
CA LYS A 157 7.04 9.35 -5.44
C LYS A 157 6.47 10.65 -6.01
N PRO A 158 7.31 11.67 -6.26
CA PRO A 158 6.89 12.88 -6.97
C PRO A 158 6.79 12.61 -8.48
N LEU A 159 5.78 11.84 -8.88
CA LEU A 159 5.59 11.42 -10.27
C LEU A 159 5.28 12.60 -11.20
N GLN A 160 5.71 12.48 -12.46
CA GLN A 160 5.47 13.48 -13.50
C GLN A 160 5.10 12.80 -14.82
N GLY A 161 4.54 13.59 -15.75
CA GLY A 161 4.27 13.13 -17.11
C GLY A 161 3.24 12.00 -17.18
N GLU A 162 3.55 10.98 -17.98
CA GLU A 162 2.66 9.86 -18.28
C GLU A 162 2.35 9.01 -17.04
N LYS A 163 3.36 8.64 -16.23
CA LYS A 163 3.16 7.82 -15.03
C LYS A 163 2.28 8.50 -13.98
N PHE A 164 2.40 9.83 -13.84
CA PHE A 164 1.48 10.62 -13.01
C PHE A 164 0.04 10.53 -13.53
N ARG A 165 -0.18 10.74 -14.84
CA ARG A 165 -1.51 10.70 -15.45
C ARG A 165 -2.16 9.32 -15.35
N LYS A 166 -1.40 8.26 -15.60
CA LYS A 166 -1.86 6.86 -15.46
C LYS A 166 -2.40 6.59 -14.06
N PHE A 167 -1.58 6.81 -13.02
CA PHE A 167 -2.04 6.53 -11.66
C PHE A 167 -3.08 7.52 -11.16
N TRP A 168 -3.02 8.79 -11.60
CA TRP A 168 -4.07 9.76 -11.29
C TRP A 168 -5.43 9.28 -11.81
N ALA A 169 -5.53 8.85 -13.07
CA ALA A 169 -6.77 8.35 -13.65
C ALA A 169 -7.30 7.12 -12.88
N LEU A 170 -6.41 6.16 -12.58
CA LEU A 170 -6.73 4.97 -11.79
C LEU A 170 -7.27 5.30 -10.38
N ILE A 171 -6.60 6.24 -9.68
CA ILE A 171 -6.98 6.66 -8.34
C ILE A 171 -8.27 7.49 -8.35
N GLN A 172 -8.52 8.28 -9.39
CA GLN A 172 -9.79 9.00 -9.53
C GLN A 172 -10.93 8.11 -10.03
N GLY A 173 -10.65 6.88 -10.47
CA GLY A 173 -11.65 6.01 -11.09
C GLY A 173 -12.14 6.55 -12.43
N ASP A 174 -11.31 7.35 -13.11
CA ASP A 174 -11.56 7.87 -14.44
C ASP A 174 -11.15 6.76 -15.41
N GLN A 175 -12.09 5.89 -15.77
CA GLN A 175 -11.90 4.97 -16.89
C GLN A 175 -12.33 5.74 -18.13
N GLU A 176 -11.38 5.97 -19.04
CA GLU A 176 -11.70 6.51 -20.37
C GLU A 176 -12.74 5.57 -21.02
N ASP A 177 -13.97 6.07 -21.19
CA ASP A 177 -14.97 5.48 -22.11
C ASP A 177 -14.50 5.64 -23.58
#